data_AF-A0A2V6R4Z7-F1
#
_entry.id   AF-A0A2V6R4Z7-F1
#
_cell.length_a   1.000
_cell.length_b   1.000
_cell.length_c   1.000
_cell.angle_alpha   90.00
_cell.angle_beta   90.00
_cell.angle_gamma   90.00
#
_symmetry.space_group_name_H-M   'P 1'
#
loop_
_entity.id
_entity.type
_entity.pdbx_description
1 polymer ?
#
loop_
_entity_poly.entity_id
_entity_poly.type
_entity_poly.pdbx_seq_one_letter_code
_entity_poly.pdbx_strand_id
1 'polypeptide(L)'
;MKTCFRIFPSLLGALFMLSGSAHAEYIYTFTGLEFAAVGNPLSIPFASGVYSLTDRITGTLRLDDATVLQNNRLQTPPLSYSFTDGHQTLTDQNSTLDAGFRVEFGNGLSERPTAWEIFAATPTGGIYTSGYGDNGDAAQLGDSRASHHLSQGQARWAVEHVVPEPSTLALVGAGLVALGIGLWRRLRAA
;
A
#
# COMPACT_ATOMS: atom_id res chain seq x y z
N MET A 1 2.44 -47.34 35.51
CA MET A 1 3.05 -46.76 34.29
C MET A 1 2.74 -45.26 34.28
N LYS A 2 3.77 -44.40 34.35
CA LYS A 2 3.62 -42.93 34.34
C LYS A 2 4.05 -42.41 32.97
N THR A 3 3.11 -42.06 32.11
CA THR A 3 3.37 -41.40 30.83
C THR A 3 3.61 -39.92 31.09
N CYS A 4 4.90 -39.53 31.17
CA CYS A 4 5.33 -38.14 31.23
C CYS A 4 4.92 -37.39 29.95
N PHE A 5 4.03 -36.42 30.10
CA PHE A 5 3.69 -35.39 29.11
C PHE A 5 4.95 -34.61 28.70
N ARG A 6 5.62 -35.00 27.61
CA ARG A 6 6.73 -34.28 26.97
C ARG A 6 6.26 -33.48 25.73
N ILE A 7 5.17 -32.72 25.83
CA ILE A 7 4.59 -31.97 24.68
C ILE A 7 4.95 -30.47 24.73
N PHE A 8 5.50 -29.96 25.84
CA PHE A 8 5.66 -28.52 26.06
C PHE A 8 6.76 -27.77 25.28
N PRO A 9 7.94 -28.33 24.93
CA PRO A 9 8.97 -27.55 24.23
C PRO A 9 8.62 -27.27 22.76
N SER A 10 7.96 -28.23 22.11
CA SER A 10 7.71 -28.22 20.66
C SER A 10 6.68 -27.16 20.25
N LEU A 11 5.66 -26.94 21.10
CA LEU A 11 4.61 -25.95 20.86
C LEU A 11 5.14 -24.51 20.98
N LEU A 12 6.05 -24.27 21.92
CA LEU A 12 6.65 -22.96 22.12
C LEU A 12 7.61 -22.62 20.96
N GLY A 13 8.40 -23.59 20.50
CA GLY A 13 9.23 -23.43 19.30
C GLY A 13 8.40 -23.18 18.03
N ALA A 14 7.26 -23.84 17.88
CA ALA A 14 6.34 -23.58 16.77
C ALA A 14 5.73 -22.17 16.86
N LEU A 15 5.40 -21.68 18.06
CA LEU A 15 4.90 -20.31 18.25
C LEU A 15 5.95 -19.24 17.89
N PHE A 16 7.22 -19.47 18.25
CA PHE A 16 8.33 -18.58 17.86
C PHE A 16 8.65 -18.62 16.35
N MET A 17 8.38 -19.74 15.68
CA MET A 17 8.50 -19.85 14.22
C MET A 17 7.32 -19.20 13.48
N LEU A 18 6.17 -19.05 14.14
CA LEU A 18 4.97 -18.37 13.61
C LEU A 18 4.96 -16.87 13.89
N SER A 19 5.80 -16.37 14.80
CA SER A 19 6.04 -14.93 14.95
C SER A 19 6.91 -14.44 13.80
N GLY A 20 6.29 -14.20 12.65
CA GLY A 20 6.92 -13.43 11.58
C GLY A 20 7.33 -12.06 12.12
N SER A 21 8.45 -11.53 11.64
CA SER A 21 8.89 -10.18 11.93
C SER A 21 7.78 -9.21 11.53
N ALA A 22 7.21 -8.49 12.50
CA ALA A 22 6.39 -7.32 12.24
C ALA A 22 7.32 -6.21 11.72
N HIS A 23 7.34 -6.01 10.40
CA HIS A 23 8.04 -4.88 9.79
C HIS A 23 7.10 -3.70 9.72
N ALA A 24 7.58 -2.51 10.07
CA ALA A 24 6.80 -1.31 9.91
C ALA A 24 6.77 -0.91 8.43
N GLU A 25 5.63 -0.38 7.98
CA GLU A 25 5.42 -0.03 6.59
C GLU A 25 4.80 1.35 6.48
N TYR A 26 5.11 2.04 5.39
CA TYR A 26 4.41 3.25 4.97
C TYR A 26 3.39 2.90 3.89
N ILE A 27 2.12 3.21 4.16
CA ILE A 27 1.01 3.09 3.21
C ILE A 27 0.66 4.49 2.73
N TYR A 28 0.83 4.72 1.43
CA TYR A 28 0.44 5.97 0.79
C TYR A 28 -0.84 5.76 0.02
N THR A 29 -1.85 6.57 0.29
CA THR A 29 -3.14 6.52 -0.41
C THR A 29 -3.26 7.71 -1.33
N PHE A 30 -3.38 7.44 -2.63
CA PHE A 30 -3.65 8.44 -3.67
C PHE A 30 -5.15 8.58 -3.90
N THR A 31 -5.62 9.82 -3.93
CA THR A 31 -6.97 10.17 -4.40
C THR A 31 -6.87 11.26 -5.46
N GLY A 32 -7.02 10.87 -6.71
CA GLY A 32 -7.09 11.75 -7.85
C GLY A 32 -8.38 12.56 -7.90
N LEU A 33 -8.42 13.50 -8.83
CA LEU A 33 -9.63 14.28 -9.13
C LEU A 33 -10.44 13.57 -10.20
N GLU A 34 -11.71 13.97 -10.30
CA GLU A 34 -12.54 13.57 -11.43
C GLU A 34 -11.90 14.04 -12.75
N PHE A 35 -12.10 13.29 -13.83
CA PHE A 35 -11.63 13.72 -15.15
C PHE A 35 -12.35 14.99 -15.64
N ALA A 36 -13.50 15.33 -15.07
CA ALA A 36 -14.11 16.66 -15.07
C ALA A 36 -13.21 17.63 -14.28
N ALA A 37 -12.13 18.09 -14.88
CA ALA A 37 -11.32 19.15 -14.26
C ALA A 37 -12.08 20.49 -14.31
N VAL A 38 -13.02 20.67 -13.39
CA VAL A 38 -13.69 21.95 -13.17
C VAL A 38 -12.70 22.91 -12.51
N GLY A 39 -12.33 23.99 -13.18
CA GLY A 39 -11.65 25.14 -12.55
C GLY A 39 -10.33 25.61 -13.17
N ASN A 40 -9.79 24.94 -14.19
CA ASN A 40 -8.63 25.45 -14.93
C ASN A 40 -8.96 25.57 -16.43
N PRO A 41 -8.97 26.79 -17.02
CA PRO A 41 -9.31 27.00 -18.43
C PRO A 41 -8.31 26.39 -19.42
N LEU A 42 -7.15 25.94 -18.95
CA LEU A 42 -6.16 25.19 -19.74
C LEU A 42 -6.29 23.67 -19.57
N SER A 43 -7.14 23.21 -18.65
CA SER A 43 -7.48 21.80 -18.56
C SER A 43 -8.46 21.44 -19.66
N ILE A 44 -8.11 20.43 -20.46
CA ILE A 44 -9.02 19.86 -21.45
C ILE A 44 -9.47 18.51 -20.89
N PRO A 45 -10.54 18.48 -20.08
CA PRO A 45 -11.09 17.22 -19.59
C PRO A 45 -11.58 16.38 -20.77
N PHE A 46 -11.24 15.10 -20.77
CA PHE A 46 -11.63 14.17 -21.81
C PHE A 46 -12.08 12.85 -21.19
N ALA A 47 -13.16 12.28 -21.70
CA ALA A 47 -13.58 10.91 -21.43
C ALA A 47 -14.26 10.33 -22.67
N SER A 48 -13.99 9.06 -22.97
CA SER A 48 -14.59 8.31 -24.07
C SER A 48 -14.77 6.84 -23.71
N GLY A 49 -15.67 6.18 -24.45
CA GLY A 49 -15.92 4.75 -24.30
C GLY A 49 -16.57 4.43 -22.96
N VAL A 50 -15.93 3.58 -22.17
CA VAL A 50 -16.44 3.20 -20.84
C VAL A 50 -16.29 4.29 -19.78
N TYR A 51 -15.42 5.27 -20.01
CA TYR A 51 -15.14 6.32 -19.02
C TYR A 51 -16.18 7.44 -19.04
N SER A 52 -16.41 8.00 -17.86
CA SER A 52 -17.17 9.21 -17.61
C SER A 52 -16.27 10.32 -17.07
N LEU A 53 -16.71 11.57 -17.19
CA LEU A 53 -15.99 12.70 -16.59
C LEU A 53 -16.02 12.68 -15.05
N THR A 54 -16.91 11.91 -14.41
CA THR A 54 -16.93 11.78 -12.94
C THR A 54 -15.98 10.69 -12.42
N ASP A 55 -15.40 9.89 -13.32
CA ASP A 55 -14.43 8.87 -12.92
C ASP A 55 -13.14 9.55 -12.46
N ARG A 56 -12.40 8.85 -11.58
CA ARG A 56 -11.14 9.33 -11.00
C ARG A 56 -10.22 8.17 -10.69
N ILE A 57 -8.93 8.45 -10.62
CA ILE A 57 -7.93 7.47 -10.21
C ILE A 57 -7.77 7.51 -8.69
N THR A 58 -7.78 6.34 -8.06
CA THR A 58 -7.41 6.15 -6.66
C THR A 58 -6.40 5.02 -6.55
N GLY A 59 -5.61 4.99 -5.49
CA GLY A 59 -4.69 3.87 -5.32
C GLY A 59 -3.86 3.91 -4.07
N THR A 60 -2.99 2.92 -3.93
CA THR A 60 -2.10 2.77 -2.80
C THR A 60 -0.71 2.35 -3.23
N LEU A 61 0.30 2.86 -2.53
CA LEU A 61 1.67 2.37 -2.55
C LEU A 61 2.04 1.88 -1.16
N ARG A 62 2.71 0.72 -1.07
CA ARG A 62 3.28 0.22 0.19
C ARG A 62 4.80 0.21 0.11
N LEU A 63 5.44 0.87 1.06
CA LEU A 63 6.90 0.92 1.18
C LEU A 63 7.34 0.32 2.51
N ASP A 64 8.45 -0.39 2.48
CA ASP A 64 9.16 -0.85 3.68
C ASP A 64 9.74 0.36 4.42
N ASP A 65 9.78 0.36 5.75
CA ASP A 65 10.41 1.43 6.53
C ASP A 65 11.93 1.54 6.28
N ALA A 66 12.56 0.46 5.82
CA ALA A 66 13.95 0.42 5.38
C ALA A 66 14.17 0.89 3.93
N THR A 67 13.12 1.35 3.24
CA THR A 67 13.23 1.86 1.86
C THR A 67 14.20 3.04 1.81
N VAL A 68 15.25 2.92 0.99
CA VAL A 68 16.25 3.98 0.81
C VAL A 68 15.84 4.90 -0.32
N LEU A 69 15.70 6.19 -0.02
CA LEU A 69 15.46 7.23 -1.01
C LEU A 69 16.79 7.75 -1.59
N GLN A 70 16.85 7.91 -2.91
CA GLN A 70 17.98 8.57 -3.57
C GLN A 70 17.61 10.01 -3.87
N ASN A 71 18.29 10.98 -3.26
CA ASN A 71 17.95 12.41 -3.37
C ASN A 71 16.47 12.69 -3.07
N ASN A 72 15.94 12.06 -2.01
CA ASN A 72 14.53 12.10 -1.60
C ASN A 72 13.55 11.50 -2.63
N ARG A 73 14.04 10.67 -3.55
CA ARG A 73 13.23 10.02 -4.59
C ARG A 73 13.24 8.51 -4.44
N LEU A 74 12.05 7.93 -4.52
CA LEU A 74 11.85 6.53 -4.79
C LEU A 74 11.90 6.33 -6.31
N GLN A 75 12.87 5.55 -6.76
CA GLN A 75 13.05 5.16 -8.17
C GLN A 75 12.93 3.64 -8.38
N THR A 76 12.89 2.88 -7.29
CA THR A 76 12.64 1.44 -7.33
C THR A 76 11.16 1.16 -7.10
N PRO A 77 10.61 0.08 -7.69
CA PRO A 77 9.23 -0.30 -7.42
C PRO A 77 8.95 -0.44 -5.91
N PRO A 78 7.73 -0.08 -5.47
CA PRO A 78 7.29 -0.28 -4.09
C PRO A 78 7.19 -1.78 -3.74
N LEU A 79 7.00 -2.11 -2.46
CA LEU A 79 6.71 -3.50 -2.05
C LEU A 79 5.47 -4.05 -2.76
N SER A 80 4.44 -3.21 -2.88
CA SER A 80 3.24 -3.49 -3.67
C SER A 80 2.54 -2.18 -4.02
N TYR A 81 1.68 -2.25 -5.03
CA TYR A 81 0.81 -1.14 -5.42
C TYR A 81 -0.54 -1.64 -5.90
N SER A 82 -1.53 -0.76 -5.84
CA SER A 82 -2.86 -0.99 -6.41
C SER A 82 -3.45 0.35 -6.83
N PHE A 83 -3.74 0.53 -8.12
CA PHE A 83 -4.42 1.71 -8.64
C PHE A 83 -5.66 1.31 -9.41
N THR A 84 -6.74 2.06 -9.25
CA THR A 84 -7.98 1.88 -9.98
C THR A 84 -8.53 3.20 -10.48
N ASP A 85 -9.09 3.18 -11.67
CA ASP A 85 -9.84 4.28 -12.31
C ASP A 85 -11.37 4.05 -12.27
N GLY A 86 -11.82 3.03 -11.52
CA GLY A 86 -13.23 2.59 -11.45
C GLY A 86 -13.61 1.51 -12.46
N HIS A 87 -12.79 1.26 -13.49
CA HIS A 87 -13.06 0.29 -14.56
C HIS A 87 -12.04 -0.84 -14.64
N GLN A 88 -10.80 -0.56 -14.26
CA GLN A 88 -9.74 -1.55 -14.09
C GLN A 88 -9.00 -1.33 -12.78
N THR A 89 -8.32 -2.38 -12.30
CA THR A 89 -7.44 -2.30 -11.13
C THR A 89 -6.09 -2.91 -11.49
N LEU A 90 -5.05 -2.07 -11.42
CA LEU A 90 -3.68 -2.38 -11.77
C LEU A 90 -2.86 -2.56 -10.50
N THR A 91 -2.21 -3.70 -10.40
CA THR A 91 -1.43 -4.16 -9.24
C THR A 91 -0.07 -4.66 -9.69
N ASP A 92 0.83 -4.88 -8.75
CA ASP A 92 2.14 -5.50 -8.97
C ASP A 92 2.06 -6.93 -9.53
N GLN A 93 0.90 -7.57 -9.45
CA GLN A 93 0.67 -8.94 -9.95
C GLN A 93 0.16 -9.00 -11.39
N ASN A 94 -0.48 -7.94 -11.89
CA ASN A 94 -1.17 -7.95 -13.19
C ASN A 94 -0.76 -6.79 -14.11
N SER A 95 0.16 -5.93 -13.68
CA SER A 95 0.65 -4.78 -14.44
C SER A 95 2.12 -4.50 -14.14
N THR A 96 2.74 -3.66 -14.95
CA THR A 96 4.11 -3.21 -14.76
C THR A 96 4.16 -1.70 -14.61
N LEU A 97 5.01 -1.22 -13.69
CA LEU A 97 5.36 0.19 -13.63
C LEU A 97 6.37 0.53 -14.74
N ASP A 98 6.18 1.68 -15.38
CA ASP A 98 7.07 2.19 -16.41
C ASP A 98 8.47 2.54 -15.87
N ALA A 99 9.47 2.57 -16.77
CA ALA A 99 10.84 2.98 -16.45
C ALA A 99 10.94 4.42 -15.93
N GLY A 100 9.95 5.28 -16.22
CA GLY A 100 9.82 6.63 -15.71
C GLY A 100 9.29 6.76 -14.27
N PHE A 101 8.95 5.63 -13.61
CA PHE A 101 8.41 5.63 -12.25
C PHE A 101 9.28 6.45 -11.28
N ARG A 102 8.66 7.44 -10.65
CA ARG A 102 9.28 8.21 -9.57
C ARG A 102 8.25 8.72 -8.58
N VAL A 103 8.63 8.71 -7.30
CA VAL A 103 7.90 9.41 -6.25
C VAL A 103 8.90 10.20 -5.42
N GLU A 104 8.70 11.50 -5.29
CA GLU A 104 9.56 12.40 -4.53
C GLU A 104 8.91 12.73 -3.19
N PHE A 105 9.71 12.72 -2.14
CA PHE A 105 9.32 13.05 -0.78
C PHE A 105 10.03 14.33 -0.34
N GLY A 106 9.51 15.03 0.68
CA GLY A 106 10.17 16.21 1.22
C GLY A 106 11.42 15.85 2.01
N ASN A 107 11.25 15.40 3.26
CA ASN A 107 12.35 15.06 4.16
C ASN A 107 12.43 13.56 4.53
N GLY A 108 11.51 12.72 4.02
CA GLY A 108 11.52 11.28 4.26
C GLY A 108 10.18 10.60 4.01
N LEU A 109 10.14 9.28 4.28
CA LEU A 109 8.96 8.43 4.06
C LEU A 109 7.76 8.77 4.97
N SER A 110 7.98 9.48 6.07
CA SER A 110 6.88 9.94 6.93
C SER A 110 6.08 11.09 6.33
N GLU A 111 6.57 11.70 5.25
CA GLU A 111 5.92 12.81 4.58
C GLU A 111 5.15 12.35 3.34
N ARG A 112 4.13 13.12 2.97
CA ARG A 112 3.38 12.87 1.74
C ARG A 112 4.28 13.14 0.52
N PRO A 113 4.10 12.41 -0.59
CA PRO A 113 4.74 12.73 -1.85
C PRO A 113 4.51 14.19 -2.25
N THR A 114 5.59 14.87 -2.63
CA THR A 114 5.60 16.26 -3.10
C THR A 114 5.55 16.34 -4.62
N ALA A 115 6.05 15.32 -5.31
CA ALA A 115 5.97 15.14 -6.75
C ALA A 115 5.94 13.65 -7.08
N TRP A 116 5.33 13.27 -8.20
CA TRP A 116 5.30 11.88 -8.64
C TRP A 116 5.09 11.78 -10.15
N GLU A 117 5.51 10.67 -10.72
CA GLU A 117 5.11 10.17 -12.02
C GLU A 117 4.95 8.66 -11.89
N ILE A 118 3.71 8.20 -12.00
CA ILE A 118 3.33 6.80 -11.85
C ILE A 118 2.58 6.40 -13.10
N PHE A 119 3.12 5.44 -13.83
CA PHE A 119 2.45 4.82 -14.96
C PHE A 119 2.43 3.31 -14.73
N ALA A 120 1.26 2.76 -14.46
CA ALA A 120 1.02 1.32 -14.39
C ALA A 120 0.32 0.89 -15.67
N ALA A 121 0.82 -0.14 -16.34
CA ALA A 121 0.32 -0.54 -17.65
C ALA A 121 0.17 -2.06 -17.80
N THR A 122 -0.77 -2.43 -18.67
CA THR A 122 -0.99 -3.77 -19.22
C THR A 122 -0.97 -3.67 -20.75
N PRO A 123 -0.94 -4.78 -21.50
CA PRO A 123 -0.99 -4.71 -22.96
C PRO A 123 -2.22 -3.99 -23.54
N THR A 124 -3.33 -3.91 -22.80
CA THR A 124 -4.60 -3.35 -23.28
C THR A 124 -5.10 -2.17 -22.47
N GLY A 125 -4.35 -1.68 -21.48
CA GLY A 125 -4.79 -0.59 -20.63
C GLY A 125 -3.67 -0.01 -19.77
N GLY A 126 -3.96 1.13 -19.15
CA GLY A 126 -2.99 1.79 -18.29
C GLY A 126 -3.62 2.90 -17.45
N ILE A 127 -2.97 3.17 -16.33
CA ILE A 127 -3.29 4.25 -15.40
C ILE A 127 -2.03 5.09 -15.25
N TYR A 128 -2.17 6.38 -15.53
CA TYR A 128 -1.14 7.39 -15.38
C TYR A 128 -1.58 8.44 -14.37
N THR A 129 -0.69 8.81 -13.46
CA THR A 129 -0.86 10.00 -12.63
C THR A 129 0.47 10.70 -12.44
N SER A 130 0.45 12.03 -12.54
CA SER A 130 1.61 12.89 -12.28
C SER A 130 1.25 14.08 -11.41
N GLY A 131 2.20 14.42 -10.54
CA GLY A 131 2.12 15.53 -9.59
C GLY A 131 3.28 16.52 -9.73
N TYR A 132 3.90 16.59 -10.91
CA TYR A 132 4.98 17.53 -11.22
C TYR A 132 4.66 18.36 -12.47
N GLY A 133 4.79 19.69 -12.39
CA GLY A 133 4.62 20.59 -13.54
C GLY A 133 3.17 20.66 -14.04
N ASP A 134 2.97 20.32 -15.32
CA ASP A 134 1.66 20.09 -15.93
C ASP A 134 1.14 18.73 -15.42
N ASN A 135 0.51 18.76 -14.25
CA ASN A 135 0.00 17.59 -13.55
C ASN A 135 -1.16 16.96 -14.33
N GLY A 136 -1.39 15.67 -14.18
CA GLY A 136 -2.55 15.05 -14.81
C GLY A 136 -2.80 13.63 -14.38
N ASP A 137 -4.04 13.22 -14.52
CA ASP A 137 -4.46 11.83 -14.41
C ASP A 137 -4.96 11.40 -15.78
N ALA A 138 -4.59 10.20 -16.20
CA ALA A 138 -5.09 9.60 -17.42
C ALA A 138 -5.31 8.09 -17.25
N ALA A 139 -6.35 7.59 -17.87
CA ALA A 139 -6.73 6.19 -17.88
C ALA A 139 -7.01 5.72 -19.31
N GLN A 140 -6.63 4.50 -19.63
CA GLN A 140 -6.90 3.86 -20.90
C GLN A 140 -7.32 2.42 -20.68
N LEU A 141 -8.41 1.99 -21.35
CA LEU A 141 -8.84 0.59 -21.38
C LEU A 141 -9.38 0.27 -22.78
N GLY A 142 -8.61 -0.51 -23.54
CA GLY A 142 -8.83 -0.72 -24.97
C GLY A 142 -8.81 0.61 -25.73
N ASP A 143 -9.93 0.88 -26.43
CA ASP A 143 -10.16 2.12 -27.17
C ASP A 143 -10.74 3.26 -26.30
N SER A 144 -11.13 2.96 -25.06
CA SER A 144 -11.66 3.95 -24.12
C SER A 144 -10.52 4.71 -23.47
N ARG A 145 -10.68 6.03 -23.31
CA ARG A 145 -9.68 6.88 -22.67
C ARG A 145 -10.33 7.95 -21.81
N ALA A 146 -9.68 8.33 -20.73
CA ALA A 146 -10.01 9.54 -20.00
C ALA A 146 -8.75 10.24 -19.54
N SER A 147 -8.80 11.57 -19.47
CA SER A 147 -7.69 12.36 -18.96
C SER A 147 -8.14 13.71 -18.46
N HIS A 148 -7.34 14.27 -17.55
CA HIS A 148 -7.31 15.69 -17.29
C HIS A 148 -5.86 16.17 -17.19
N HIS A 149 -5.63 17.44 -17.51
CA HIS A 149 -4.37 18.12 -17.20
C HIS A 149 -4.65 19.31 -16.28
N LEU A 150 -3.96 19.44 -15.16
CA LEU A 150 -4.08 20.56 -14.25
C LEU A 150 -2.76 21.32 -14.20
N SER A 151 -2.80 22.64 -14.34
CA SER A 151 -1.68 23.46 -13.85
C SER A 151 -1.74 23.50 -12.32
N GLN A 152 -0.83 22.76 -11.67
CA GLN A 152 -0.46 22.79 -10.25
C GLN A 152 -1.49 22.41 -9.16
N GLY A 153 -1.05 21.51 -8.27
CA GLY A 153 -0.92 21.88 -6.86
C GLY A 153 -2.01 21.49 -5.86
N GLN A 154 -2.55 20.27 -5.89
CA GLN A 154 -3.22 19.73 -4.69
C GLN A 154 -2.58 18.44 -4.21
N ALA A 155 -2.30 18.39 -2.90
CA ALA A 155 -1.82 17.20 -2.22
C ALA A 155 -2.91 16.11 -2.28
N ARG A 156 -2.69 15.11 -3.13
CA ARG A 156 -3.59 13.98 -3.38
C ARG A 156 -3.27 12.75 -2.54
N TRP A 157 -2.28 12.87 -1.66
CA TRP A 157 -1.75 11.76 -0.89
C TRP A 157 -2.10 11.88 0.59
N ALA A 158 -2.54 10.77 1.16
CA ALA A 158 -2.45 10.49 2.58
C ALA A 158 -1.30 9.51 2.82
N VAL A 159 -0.70 9.57 4.00
CA VAL A 159 0.36 8.64 4.44
C VAL A 159 -0.01 8.10 5.80
N GLU A 160 0.13 6.80 5.96
CA GLU A 160 -0.05 6.07 7.21
C GLU A 160 1.23 5.26 7.48
N HIS A 161 1.69 5.29 8.73
CA HIS A 161 2.79 4.45 9.19
C HIS A 161 2.21 3.33 10.05
N VAL A 162 2.26 2.11 9.54
CA VAL A 162 1.71 0.93 10.19
C VAL A 162 2.86 0.17 10.83
N VAL A 163 2.82 0.03 12.15
CA VAL A 163 3.71 -0.85 12.90
C VAL A 163 2.87 -2.04 13.33
N PRO A 164 3.03 -3.24 12.74
CA PRO A 164 2.26 -4.39 13.16
C PRO A 164 2.56 -4.70 14.62
N GLU A 165 1.54 -5.02 15.40
CA GLU A 165 1.75 -5.32 16.82
C GLU A 165 2.73 -6.49 16.94
N PRO A 166 3.83 -6.33 17.69
CA PRO A 166 4.74 -7.44 17.89
C PRO A 166 3.97 -8.55 18.59
N SER A 167 4.13 -9.79 18.10
CA SER A 167 3.53 -11.03 18.62
C SER A 167 3.77 -11.30 20.11
N THR A 168 4.48 -10.42 20.81
CA THR A 168 4.58 -10.31 22.27
C THR A 168 3.23 -10.41 22.98
N LEU A 169 2.14 -9.79 22.51
CA LEU A 169 0.82 -9.91 23.16
C LEU A 169 0.27 -11.33 23.05
N ALA A 170 0.41 -11.97 21.88
CA ALA A 170 0.06 -13.38 21.71
C ALA A 170 0.92 -14.28 22.60
N LEU A 171 2.21 -13.95 22.79
CA LEU A 171 3.14 -14.69 23.62
C LEU A 171 2.84 -14.55 25.12
N VAL A 172 2.49 -13.33 25.56
CA VAL A 172 2.00 -13.05 26.92
C VAL A 172 0.69 -13.80 27.16
N GLY A 173 -0.25 -13.73 26.22
CA GLY A 173 -1.52 -14.47 26.29
C GLY A 173 -1.31 -15.98 26.40
N ALA A 174 -0.46 -16.55 25.55
CA ALA A 174 -0.10 -17.97 25.60
C ALA A 174 0.58 -18.33 26.93
N GLY A 175 1.47 -17.48 27.43
CA GLY A 175 2.13 -17.64 28.72
C GLY A 175 1.14 -17.67 29.90
N LEU A 176 0.17 -16.76 29.92
CA LEU A 176 -0.86 -16.70 30.97
C LEU A 176 -1.79 -17.91 30.94
N VAL A 177 -2.20 -18.37 29.75
CA VAL A 177 -3.02 -19.59 29.59
C VAL A 177 -2.26 -20.82 30.07
N ALA A 178 -0.97 -20.95 29.72
CA ALA A 178 -0.13 -22.05 30.16
C ALA A 178 0.04 -22.06 31.70
N LEU A 179 0.25 -20.90 32.32
CA LEU A 179 0.30 -20.75 33.78
C LEU A 179 -1.02 -21.12 34.44
N GLY A 180 -2.15 -20.66 33.91
CA GLY A 180 -3.49 -20.97 34.43
C GLY A 180 -3.80 -22.47 34.40
N ILE A 181 -3.49 -23.15 33.29
CA ILE A 181 -3.65 -24.61 33.16
C ILE A 181 -2.73 -25.35 34.15
N GLY A 182 -1.49 -24.87 34.33
CA GLY A 182 -0.53 -25.43 35.27
C GLY A 182 -1.00 -25.34 36.73
N LEU A 183 -1.49 -24.18 37.15
CA LEU A 183 -2.04 -23.95 38.49
C LEU A 183 -3.28 -24.82 38.75
N TRP A 184 -4.19 -24.90 37.79
CA TRP A 184 -5.42 -25.69 37.91
C TRP A 184 -5.16 -27.20 38.06
N ARG A 185 -4.18 -27.73 37.33
CA ARG A 185 -3.75 -29.13 37.48
C ARG A 185 -3.13 -29.41 38.84
N ARG A 186 -2.38 -28.45 39.41
CA ARG A 186 -1.79 -28.56 40.74
C ARG A 186 -2.85 -28.63 41.85
N LEU A 187 -3.90 -27.80 41.74
CA LEU A 187 -5.00 -27.75 42.70
C LEU A 187 -5.90 -29.01 42.69
N ARG A 188 -5.96 -29.75 41.59
CA ARG A 188 -6.72 -31.03 41.51
C ARG A 188 -5.92 -32.26 41.97
N ALA A 189 -4.61 -32.12 42.14
CA ALA A 189 -3.72 -33.21 42.53
C ALA A 189 -3.37 -33.17 44.03
N ALA A 190 -3.78 -32.11 44.74
CA ALA A 190 -3.75 -31.98 46.19
C ALA A 190 -5.13 -32.35 46.75
#